data_AF-D2R4J2-F1
#
_entry.id   AF-D2R4J2-F1
#
_cell.length_a   1.000
_cell.length_b   1.000
_cell.length_c   1.000
_cell.angle_alpha   90.00
_cell.angle_beta   90.00
_cell.angle_gamma   90.00
#
_symmetry.space_group_name_H-M   'P 1'
#
loop_
_entity.id
_entity.type
_entity.pdbx_description
1 polymer ?
#
loop_
_entity_poly.entity_id
_entity_poly.type
_entity_poly.pdbx_seq_one_letter_code
_entity_poly.pdbx_strand_id
1 'polypeptide(L)'
;MAFEYQVIKYNEWLLGNPRDPREWGFLLGSIAILLILGMVIPLIWFLVASIPLGPSEAFYLVARSIFSGVTEDLPRFSMRRTMAIARVAIQEAIRNRVLVGFAVFVVLLLFAGLFLDVENGNPARVYLSTVLVSTNYLVLLMALFLSTFSLPNDIKNRTIYTVVTKPIRASEIVFGRIIGFAAVGTAMIAGMGLLSYIFVVRGLTHDHVVEVETVIEDESGSTSSGARLAGQTSRDSHHRHTFEVGPDGKGRTNLVMGHTHEVTRVGEGDDAKYLVGPPEGHLIARSPVFGSLVIRDRDGTVGKGINVGSEWEYRGYIEGGARSKSEASWTFSGITPERYPDGLPLELNLRVFRTFKGDIERGILGEIIIRNPNDKAKVRSSGPIPFESKEFVSDFRLIKRELTGALGSGSSKLDLFEDLVHEGQVEVVIRCAEPGQYFGVAQADVYLRPGDSTFELNMVKAYFSIWMQMLLVTSFGVTFSTFLSGPVAMLAALSGIILGYFGQFVREVATGAVEGGGPIESTIRLLTQQNVQNELDINSIAAMVVQGIDQVLMQSIRVATYVLPDYNRFDTTKFVANGYDIFSDVVLQQVTMAAVYTLVVAVVGYFFLKTREIAA
;
A
#
# COMPACT_ATOMS: atom_id res chain seq x y z
N MET A 1 -4.16 11.38 -0.19
CA MET A 1 -2.69 11.27 -0.18
C MET A 1 -2.32 9.80 -0.08
N ALA A 2 -1.39 9.30 -0.90
CA ALA A 2 -1.06 7.88 -0.94
C ALA A 2 -0.25 7.41 0.27
N PHE A 3 0.45 8.33 0.93
CA PHE A 3 1.25 8.06 2.12
C PHE A 3 0.58 8.68 3.34
N GLU A 4 0.00 7.81 4.17
CA GLU A 4 -0.45 8.15 5.52
C GLU A 4 0.63 7.80 6.55
N TYR A 5 1.59 6.94 6.21
CA TYR A 5 2.71 6.54 7.07
C TYR A 5 3.98 6.33 6.26
N GLN A 6 5.14 6.49 6.91
CA GLN A 6 6.44 6.20 6.29
C GLN A 6 6.54 4.70 5.99
N VAL A 7 7.05 4.37 4.79
CA VAL A 7 7.43 2.99 4.48
C VAL A 7 8.69 2.63 5.27
N ILE A 8 8.53 1.72 6.21
CA ILE A 8 9.63 1.21 7.05
C ILE A 8 10.58 0.41 6.15
N LYS A 9 11.90 0.59 6.33
CA LYS A 9 12.90 -0.17 5.58
C LYS A 9 12.79 -1.66 5.90
N TYR A 10 13.07 -2.52 4.92
CA TYR A 10 12.93 -3.97 5.07
C TYR A 10 13.71 -4.52 6.28
N ASN A 11 14.96 -4.10 6.47
CA ASN A 11 15.80 -4.59 7.57
C ASN A 11 15.27 -4.18 8.94
N GLU A 12 14.78 -2.95 9.06
CA GLU A 12 14.18 -2.42 10.29
C GLU A 12 12.87 -3.14 10.60
N TRP A 13 12.04 -3.37 9.59
CA TRP A 13 10.83 -4.17 9.73
C TRP A 13 11.11 -5.62 10.14
N LEU A 14 12.13 -6.25 9.55
CA LEU A 14 12.45 -7.66 9.77
C LEU A 14 13.07 -7.89 11.15
N LEU A 15 14.08 -7.11 11.51
CA LEU A 15 14.89 -7.31 12.73
C LEU A 15 14.42 -6.47 13.92
N GLY A 16 13.61 -5.43 13.68
CA GLY A 16 13.25 -4.43 14.69
C GLY A 16 14.23 -3.26 14.67
N ASN A 17 13.82 -2.15 15.29
CA ASN A 17 14.67 -0.97 15.39
C ASN A 17 15.76 -1.18 16.44
N PRO A 18 17.07 -1.16 16.08
CA PRO A 18 18.15 -1.35 17.05
C PRO A 18 18.17 -0.28 18.16
N ARG A 19 17.52 0.86 17.93
CA ARG A 19 17.49 2.01 18.84
C ARG A 19 16.28 2.01 19.79
N ASP A 20 15.24 1.21 19.51
CA ASP A 20 14.09 1.05 20.39
C ASP A 20 13.86 -0.43 20.76
N PRO A 21 14.25 -0.87 21.98
CA PRO A 21 14.10 -2.26 22.42
C PRO A 21 12.64 -2.75 22.53
N ARG A 22 11.65 -1.85 22.42
CA ARG A 22 10.23 -2.20 22.56
C ARG A 22 9.60 -2.63 21.23
N GLU A 23 10.23 -2.34 20.10
CA GLU A 23 9.74 -2.71 18.78
C GLU A 23 10.36 -4.02 18.30
N TRP A 24 9.65 -5.12 18.51
CA TRP A 24 10.07 -6.45 18.05
C TRP A 24 9.89 -6.55 16.54
N GLY A 25 10.96 -6.90 15.82
CA GLY A 25 10.90 -7.15 14.38
C GLY A 25 10.00 -8.33 14.01
N PHE A 26 9.54 -8.36 12.76
CA PHE A 26 8.70 -9.43 12.22
C PHE A 26 9.32 -10.82 12.42
N LEU A 27 10.65 -10.94 12.30
CA LEU A 27 11.36 -12.21 12.47
C LEU A 27 11.19 -12.77 13.89
N LEU A 28 11.45 -11.97 14.93
CA LEU A 28 11.29 -12.41 16.31
C LEU A 28 9.83 -12.75 16.64
N GLY A 29 8.89 -11.93 16.15
CA GLY A 29 7.45 -12.21 16.29
C GLY A 29 7.06 -13.53 15.63
N SER A 30 7.54 -13.80 14.41
CA SER A 30 7.27 -15.04 13.68
C SER A 30 7.86 -16.27 14.36
N ILE A 31 9.08 -16.18 14.92
CA ILE A 31 9.71 -17.26 15.69
C ILE A 31 8.92 -17.53 16.97
N ALA A 32 8.52 -16.49 17.70
CA ALA A 32 7.70 -16.63 18.90
C ALA A 32 6.36 -17.33 18.58
N ILE A 33 5.67 -16.90 17.53
CA ILE A 33 4.43 -17.55 17.06
C ILE A 33 4.69 -19.00 16.66
N LEU A 34 5.77 -19.29 15.94
CA LEU A 34 6.15 -20.65 15.57
C LEU A 34 6.40 -21.56 16.77
N LEU A 35 7.10 -21.06 17.80
CA LEU A 35 7.34 -21.78 19.04
C LEU A 35 6.03 -22.03 19.80
N ILE A 36 5.17 -21.01 19.88
CA ILE A 36 3.84 -21.12 20.50
C ILE A 36 3.00 -22.15 19.74
N LEU A 37 2.89 -22.06 18.42
CA LEU A 37 2.14 -23.02 17.61
C LEU A 37 2.73 -24.43 17.70
N GLY A 38 4.05 -24.55 17.73
CA GLY A 38 4.77 -25.81 17.93
C GLY A 38 4.52 -26.46 19.28
N MET A 39 4.10 -25.70 20.30
CA MET A 39 3.73 -26.23 21.61
C MET A 39 2.21 -26.45 21.73
N VAL A 40 1.41 -25.47 21.28
CA VAL A 40 -0.04 -25.44 21.42
C VAL A 40 -0.73 -26.46 20.52
N ILE A 41 -0.30 -26.60 19.26
CA ILE A 41 -0.94 -27.54 18.32
C ILE A 41 -0.78 -28.99 18.81
N PRO A 42 0.43 -29.47 19.16
CA PRO A 42 0.58 -30.81 19.74
C PRO A 42 -0.16 -30.99 21.06
N LEU A 43 -0.22 -29.95 21.91
CA LEU A 43 -0.95 -30.00 23.18
C LEU A 43 -2.46 -30.17 22.95
N ILE A 44 -3.06 -29.35 22.08
CA ILE A 44 -4.48 -29.47 21.72
C ILE A 44 -4.75 -30.87 21.15
N TRP A 45 -3.87 -31.33 20.25
CA TRP A 45 -4.04 -32.64 19.65
C TRP A 45 -3.92 -33.77 20.67
N PHE A 46 -2.97 -33.69 21.60
CA PHE A 46 -2.86 -34.62 22.73
C PHE A 46 -4.14 -34.65 23.57
N LEU A 47 -4.71 -33.48 23.90
CA LEU A 47 -5.95 -33.39 24.67
C LEU A 47 -7.13 -34.05 23.93
N VAL A 48 -7.26 -33.79 22.62
CA VAL A 48 -8.33 -34.38 21.79
C VAL A 48 -8.14 -35.89 21.63
N ALA A 49 -6.93 -36.35 21.34
CA ALA A 49 -6.61 -37.77 21.14
C ALA A 49 -6.71 -38.58 22.45
N SER A 50 -6.51 -37.93 23.60
CA SER A 50 -6.64 -38.57 24.91
C SER A 50 -8.07 -39.03 25.21
N ILE A 51 -9.09 -38.44 24.56
CA ILE A 51 -10.50 -38.80 24.76
C ILE A 51 -10.79 -40.22 24.22
N PRO A 52 -10.53 -40.55 22.94
CA PRO A 52 -10.79 -41.88 22.40
C PRO A 52 -9.71 -42.93 22.74
N LEU A 53 -8.43 -42.55 22.84
CA LEU A 53 -7.31 -43.49 22.92
C LEU A 53 -6.72 -43.63 24.33
N GLY A 54 -7.05 -42.71 25.23
CA GLY A 54 -6.42 -42.58 26.55
C GLY A 54 -5.09 -41.79 26.51
N PRO A 55 -4.62 -41.24 27.65
CA PRO A 55 -3.50 -40.30 27.68
C PRO A 55 -2.16 -40.87 27.20
N SER A 56 -1.84 -42.12 27.54
CA SER A 56 -0.56 -42.73 27.16
C SER A 56 -0.46 -42.95 25.65
N GLU A 57 -1.48 -43.54 25.04
CA GLU A 57 -1.51 -43.79 23.59
C GLU A 57 -1.58 -42.49 22.80
N ALA A 58 -2.35 -41.51 23.28
CA ALA A 58 -2.39 -40.17 22.69
C ALA A 58 -1.00 -39.51 22.68
N PHE A 59 -0.24 -39.61 23.78
CA PHE A 59 1.13 -39.10 23.83
C PHE A 59 2.04 -39.78 22.81
N TYR A 60 2.03 -41.12 22.74
CA TYR A 60 2.84 -41.86 21.78
C TYR A 60 2.48 -41.53 20.33
N LEU A 61 1.19 -41.36 20.04
CA LEU A 61 0.70 -41.02 18.71
C LEU A 61 1.16 -39.63 18.26
N VAL A 62 1.08 -38.63 19.15
CA VAL A 62 1.58 -37.26 18.88
C VAL A 62 3.10 -37.25 18.73
N ALA A 63 3.83 -37.84 19.69
CA ALA A 63 5.29 -37.86 19.70
C ALA A 63 5.86 -38.60 18.48
N ARG A 64 5.29 -39.76 18.13
CA ARG A 64 5.68 -40.53 16.94
C ARG A 64 5.42 -39.75 15.65
N SER A 65 4.33 -39.01 15.57
CA SER A 65 3.97 -38.24 14.37
C SER A 65 4.90 -37.04 14.15
N ILE A 66 5.29 -36.36 15.22
CA ILE A 66 6.30 -35.30 15.18
C ILE A 66 7.65 -35.89 14.80
N PHE A 67 8.10 -36.94 15.49
CA PHE A 67 9.40 -37.55 15.27
C PHE A 67 9.54 -38.08 13.83
N SER A 68 8.58 -38.89 13.36
CA SER A 68 8.57 -39.40 11.98
C SER A 68 8.46 -38.28 10.94
N GLY A 69 7.80 -37.16 11.26
CA GLY A 69 7.79 -35.99 10.40
C GLY A 69 9.18 -35.40 10.16
N VAL A 70 9.98 -35.30 11.23
CA VAL A 70 11.33 -34.75 11.18
C VAL A 70 12.35 -35.75 10.63
N THR A 71 12.25 -37.03 11.01
CA THR A 71 13.29 -38.02 10.70
C THR A 71 13.03 -38.80 9.41
N GLU A 72 11.78 -38.97 8.99
CA GLU A 72 11.43 -39.80 7.82
C GLU A 72 10.82 -39.00 6.67
N ASP A 73 9.85 -38.14 6.96
CA ASP A 73 9.07 -37.45 5.91
C ASP A 73 9.79 -36.24 5.31
N LEU A 74 10.42 -35.39 6.14
CA LEU A 74 11.19 -34.25 5.66
C LEU A 74 12.42 -34.65 4.81
N PRO A 75 13.30 -35.58 5.24
CA PRO A 75 14.47 -35.95 4.46
C PRO A 75 14.16 -36.66 3.14
N ARG A 76 13.00 -37.32 3.06
CA ARG A 76 12.58 -38.06 1.87
C ARG A 76 11.60 -37.29 0.99
N PHE A 77 11.38 -35.99 1.26
CA PHE A 77 10.59 -35.11 0.42
C PHE A 77 11.16 -35.06 -1.00
N SER A 78 10.32 -35.29 -2.03
CA SER A 78 10.75 -35.20 -3.43
C SER A 78 9.98 -34.15 -4.19
N MET A 79 10.70 -33.14 -4.66
CA MET A 79 10.16 -32.10 -5.54
C MET A 79 9.47 -32.68 -6.79
N ARG A 80 9.99 -33.80 -7.34
CA ARG A 80 9.39 -34.44 -8.52
C ARG A 80 7.98 -34.97 -8.24
N ARG A 81 7.74 -35.60 -7.07
CA ARG A 81 6.41 -36.09 -6.68
C ARG A 81 5.46 -34.93 -6.40
N THR A 82 5.94 -33.92 -5.70
CA THR A 82 5.17 -32.70 -5.42
C THR A 82 4.69 -32.01 -6.71
N MET A 83 5.57 -31.88 -7.71
CA MET A 83 5.21 -31.30 -9.02
C MET A 83 4.22 -32.18 -9.82
N ALA A 84 4.28 -33.51 -9.67
CA ALA A 84 3.28 -34.39 -10.26
C ALA A 84 1.88 -34.16 -9.67
N ILE A 85 1.78 -33.99 -8.34
CA ILE A 85 0.53 -33.66 -7.65
C ILE A 85 0.04 -32.26 -8.06
N ALA A 86 0.95 -31.28 -8.14
CA ALA A 86 0.63 -29.94 -8.60
C ALA A 86 0.02 -29.95 -10.01
N ARG A 87 0.58 -30.76 -10.92
CA ARG A 87 0.02 -30.92 -12.28
C ARG A 87 -1.39 -31.47 -12.28
N VAL A 88 -1.70 -32.45 -11.43
CA VAL A 88 -3.07 -32.97 -11.27
C VAL A 88 -4.00 -31.90 -10.71
N ALA A 89 -3.55 -31.14 -9.71
CA ALA A 89 -4.32 -30.04 -9.13
C ALA A 89 -4.63 -28.95 -10.17
N ILE A 90 -3.69 -28.62 -11.05
CA ILE A 90 -3.90 -27.70 -12.19
C ILE A 90 -5.01 -28.20 -13.12
N GLN A 91 -4.93 -29.48 -13.53
CA GLN A 91 -5.93 -30.08 -14.41
C GLN A 91 -7.33 -30.11 -13.77
N GLU A 92 -7.39 -30.40 -12.47
CA GLU A 92 -8.64 -30.37 -11.71
C GLU A 92 -9.23 -28.96 -11.63
N ALA A 93 -8.40 -27.95 -11.34
CA ALA A 93 -8.82 -26.56 -11.29
C ALA A 93 -9.43 -26.08 -12.61
N ILE A 94 -8.76 -26.37 -13.74
CA ILE A 94 -9.27 -26.00 -15.07
C ILE A 94 -10.60 -26.69 -15.35
N ARG A 95 -10.73 -27.99 -15.01
CA ARG A 95 -11.98 -28.76 -15.20
C ARG A 95 -13.13 -28.23 -14.34
N ASN A 96 -12.83 -27.70 -13.14
CA ASN A 96 -13.81 -27.12 -12.23
C ASN A 96 -14.30 -25.72 -12.65
N ARG A 97 -14.15 -25.37 -13.95
CA ARG A 97 -14.61 -24.10 -14.52
C ARG A 97 -14.03 -22.87 -13.83
N VAL A 98 -12.83 -22.96 -13.27
CA VAL A 98 -12.11 -21.81 -12.69
C VAL A 98 -11.99 -20.68 -13.71
N LEU A 99 -11.83 -20.98 -15.00
CA LEU A 99 -11.84 -19.98 -16.07
C LEU A 99 -13.12 -19.14 -16.17
N VAL A 100 -14.24 -19.54 -15.55
CA VAL A 100 -15.44 -18.71 -15.44
C VAL A 100 -15.14 -17.41 -14.70
N GLY A 101 -14.28 -17.44 -13.69
CA GLY A 101 -13.87 -16.19 -13.04
C GLY A 101 -13.16 -15.23 -13.98
N PHE A 102 -12.35 -15.74 -14.92
CA PHE A 102 -11.79 -14.89 -15.98
C PHE A 102 -12.87 -14.29 -16.88
N ALA A 103 -13.90 -15.04 -17.23
CA ALA A 103 -15.05 -14.51 -18.00
C ALA A 103 -15.84 -13.46 -17.21
N VAL A 104 -16.11 -13.70 -15.92
CA VAL A 104 -16.76 -12.74 -15.02
C VAL A 104 -15.95 -11.45 -14.95
N PHE A 105 -14.63 -11.54 -14.86
CA PHE A 105 -13.75 -10.38 -14.88
C PHE A 105 -13.90 -9.54 -16.14
N VAL A 106 -13.92 -10.18 -17.32
CA VAL A 106 -14.13 -9.48 -18.60
C VAL A 106 -15.47 -8.76 -18.59
N VAL A 107 -16.55 -9.41 -18.12
CA VAL A 107 -17.87 -8.78 -18.01
C VAL A 107 -17.85 -7.59 -17.05
N LEU A 108 -17.16 -7.72 -15.91
CA LEU A 108 -16.99 -6.62 -14.95
C LEU A 108 -16.24 -5.44 -15.57
N LEU A 109 -15.19 -5.68 -16.37
CA LEU A 109 -14.48 -4.60 -17.07
C LEU A 109 -15.35 -3.93 -18.13
N LEU A 110 -16.12 -4.69 -18.90
CA LEU A 110 -17.06 -4.14 -19.89
C LEU A 110 -18.11 -3.26 -19.22
N PHE A 111 -18.66 -3.72 -18.09
CA PHE A 111 -19.61 -2.92 -17.32
C PHE A 111 -18.94 -1.69 -16.70
N ALA A 112 -17.75 -1.84 -16.10
CA ALA A 112 -16.99 -0.72 -15.56
C ALA A 112 -16.76 0.37 -16.63
N GLY A 113 -16.35 -0.01 -17.85
CA GLY A 113 -16.18 0.94 -18.95
C GLY A 113 -17.42 1.78 -19.30
N LEU A 114 -18.62 1.31 -18.96
CA LEU A 114 -19.87 2.07 -19.17
C LEU A 114 -20.20 3.04 -18.02
N PHE A 115 -19.69 2.80 -16.81
CA PHE A 115 -20.09 3.51 -15.59
C PHE A 115 -18.94 4.27 -14.90
N LEU A 116 -17.69 4.14 -15.37
CA LEU A 116 -16.58 4.89 -14.81
C LEU A 116 -16.77 6.38 -15.10
N ASP A 117 -16.72 7.18 -14.05
CA ASP A 117 -16.85 8.62 -14.11
C ASP A 117 -15.62 9.23 -14.78
N VAL A 118 -15.80 9.64 -16.04
CA VAL A 118 -14.79 10.29 -16.87
C VAL A 118 -14.67 11.79 -16.58
N GLU A 119 -15.60 12.38 -15.82
CA GLU A 119 -15.57 13.80 -15.44
C GLU A 119 -14.85 14.05 -14.11
N ASN A 120 -14.35 12.99 -13.47
CA ASN A 120 -13.59 13.10 -12.23
C ASN A 120 -12.28 13.87 -12.45
N GLY A 121 -11.85 14.66 -11.46
CA GLY A 121 -10.59 15.42 -11.50
C GLY A 121 -9.32 14.55 -11.57
N ASN A 122 -9.43 13.23 -11.40
CA ASN A 122 -8.36 12.28 -11.68
C ASN A 122 -8.96 10.94 -12.19
N PRO A 123 -9.20 10.80 -13.50
CA PRO A 123 -9.82 9.60 -14.07
C PRO A 123 -8.89 8.39 -13.95
N ALA A 124 -7.57 8.56 -14.07
CA ALA A 124 -6.60 7.48 -13.94
C ALA A 124 -6.73 6.74 -12.60
N ARG A 125 -6.90 7.48 -11.49
CA ARG A 125 -7.12 6.91 -10.15
C ARG A 125 -8.35 6.00 -10.11
N VAL A 126 -9.45 6.43 -10.74
CA VAL A 126 -10.71 5.70 -10.76
C VAL A 126 -10.57 4.41 -11.58
N TYR A 127 -9.99 4.48 -12.78
CA TYR A 127 -9.72 3.31 -13.62
C TYR A 127 -8.80 2.29 -12.91
N LEU A 128 -7.65 2.75 -12.39
CA LEU A 128 -6.66 1.90 -11.72
C LEU A 128 -7.23 1.25 -10.46
N SER A 129 -7.96 2.00 -9.63
CA SER A 129 -8.58 1.45 -8.43
C SER A 129 -9.61 0.38 -8.77
N THR A 130 -10.47 0.61 -9.77
CA THR A 130 -11.50 -0.34 -10.19
C THR A 130 -10.91 -1.65 -10.68
N VAL A 131 -9.89 -1.61 -11.56
CA VAL A 131 -9.30 -2.84 -12.11
C VAL A 131 -8.53 -3.65 -11.05
N LEU A 132 -7.79 -2.98 -10.18
CA LEU A 132 -7.01 -3.65 -9.12
C LEU A 132 -7.92 -4.25 -8.04
N VAL A 133 -8.92 -3.51 -7.58
CA VAL A 133 -9.88 -3.97 -6.57
C VAL A 133 -10.74 -5.11 -7.10
N SER A 134 -11.23 -4.99 -8.33
CA SER A 134 -12.03 -6.03 -8.98
C SER A 134 -11.23 -7.32 -9.19
N THR A 135 -9.97 -7.21 -9.63
CA THR A 135 -9.06 -8.36 -9.72
C THR A 135 -8.84 -8.98 -8.34
N ASN A 136 -8.53 -8.17 -7.33
CA ASN A 136 -8.22 -8.65 -5.99
C ASN A 136 -9.37 -9.50 -5.42
N TYR A 137 -10.57 -8.93 -5.31
CA TYR A 137 -11.72 -9.65 -4.73
C TYR A 137 -12.07 -10.92 -5.49
N LEU A 138 -12.04 -10.87 -6.81
CA LEU A 138 -12.39 -12.02 -7.64
C LEU A 138 -11.38 -13.16 -7.49
N VAL A 139 -10.09 -12.83 -7.52
CA VAL A 139 -9.02 -13.83 -7.38
C VAL A 139 -9.01 -14.44 -5.98
N LEU A 140 -9.22 -13.63 -4.92
CA LEU A 140 -9.31 -14.17 -3.55
C LEU A 140 -10.54 -15.08 -3.38
N LEU A 141 -11.69 -14.70 -3.93
CA LEU A 141 -12.89 -15.52 -3.91
C LEU A 141 -12.65 -16.86 -4.64
N MET A 142 -12.01 -16.81 -5.80
CA MET A 142 -11.69 -18.03 -6.55
C MET A 142 -10.68 -18.92 -5.84
N ALA A 143 -9.63 -18.34 -5.26
CA ALA A 143 -8.66 -19.07 -4.47
C ALA A 143 -9.33 -19.76 -3.28
N LEU A 144 -10.24 -19.06 -2.60
CA LEU A 144 -11.02 -19.60 -1.49
C LEU A 144 -11.82 -20.83 -1.94
N PHE A 145 -12.62 -20.74 -2.99
CA PHE A 145 -13.42 -21.86 -3.49
C PHE A 145 -12.55 -23.03 -3.98
N LEU A 146 -11.51 -22.76 -4.75
CA LEU A 146 -10.68 -23.80 -5.35
C LEU A 146 -9.90 -24.59 -4.29
N SER A 147 -9.32 -23.89 -3.32
CA SER A 147 -8.49 -24.50 -2.29
C SER A 147 -9.29 -25.27 -1.23
N THR A 148 -10.40 -24.68 -0.75
CA THR A 148 -11.20 -25.25 0.36
C THR A 148 -11.96 -26.51 -0.02
N PHE A 149 -12.39 -26.63 -1.29
CA PHE A 149 -13.11 -27.80 -1.78
C PHE A 149 -12.21 -28.89 -2.36
N SER A 150 -10.90 -28.64 -2.52
CA SER A 150 -10.00 -29.57 -3.23
C SER A 150 -9.91 -30.95 -2.58
N LEU A 151 -9.33 -31.06 -1.38
CA LEU A 151 -9.17 -32.35 -0.70
C LEU A 151 -10.52 -32.96 -0.25
N PRO A 152 -11.51 -32.20 0.23
CA PRO A 152 -12.82 -32.74 0.58
C PRO A 152 -13.53 -33.39 -0.61
N ASN A 153 -13.42 -32.81 -1.81
CA ASN A 153 -13.99 -33.43 -3.01
C ASN A 153 -13.24 -34.70 -3.41
N ASP A 154 -11.91 -34.73 -3.26
CA ASP A 154 -11.14 -35.96 -3.51
C ASP A 154 -11.54 -37.11 -2.58
N ILE A 155 -11.79 -36.80 -1.31
CA ILE A 155 -12.23 -37.76 -0.31
C ILE A 155 -13.65 -38.24 -0.65
N LYS A 156 -14.57 -37.31 -0.91
CA LYS A 156 -15.97 -37.61 -1.25
C LYS A 156 -16.06 -38.49 -2.51
N ASN A 157 -15.24 -38.23 -3.51
CA ASN A 157 -15.21 -38.97 -4.77
C ASN A 157 -14.31 -40.21 -4.74
N ARG A 158 -13.71 -40.54 -3.58
CA ARG A 158 -12.78 -41.66 -3.38
C ARG A 158 -11.54 -41.65 -4.28
N THR A 159 -11.17 -40.51 -4.86
CA THR A 159 -9.96 -40.37 -5.69
C THR A 159 -8.70 -40.42 -4.83
N ILE A 160 -8.74 -39.88 -3.60
CA ILE A 160 -7.59 -39.82 -2.69
C ILE A 160 -7.03 -41.21 -2.34
N TYR A 161 -7.88 -42.24 -2.24
CA TYR A 161 -7.49 -43.62 -1.94
C TYR A 161 -6.55 -44.21 -2.99
N THR A 162 -6.65 -43.76 -4.24
CA THR A 162 -5.73 -44.17 -5.33
C THR A 162 -4.38 -43.46 -5.25
N VAL A 163 -4.31 -42.34 -4.53
CA VAL A 163 -3.09 -41.54 -4.34
C VAL A 163 -2.33 -42.04 -3.11
N VAL A 164 -3.03 -42.29 -2.00
CA VAL A 164 -2.41 -42.73 -0.73
C VAL A 164 -1.87 -44.16 -0.76
N THR A 165 -2.28 -44.98 -1.74
CA THR A 165 -1.71 -46.32 -1.98
C THR A 165 -0.33 -46.27 -2.63
N LYS A 166 0.07 -45.12 -3.20
CA LYS A 166 1.41 -44.88 -3.71
C LYS A 166 2.29 -44.31 -2.59
N PRO A 167 3.63 -44.43 -2.65
CA PRO A 167 4.55 -43.91 -1.63
C PRO A 167 4.69 -42.37 -1.69
N ILE A 168 3.56 -41.66 -1.54
CA ILE A 168 3.40 -40.21 -1.53
C ILE A 168 3.14 -39.78 -0.09
N ARG A 169 3.88 -38.76 0.37
CA ARG A 169 3.76 -38.24 1.74
C ARG A 169 2.67 -37.17 1.83
N ALA A 170 2.08 -37.00 3.00
CA ALA A 170 1.10 -35.96 3.26
C ALA A 170 1.63 -34.54 2.94
N SER A 171 2.92 -34.28 3.20
CA SER A 171 3.55 -32.99 2.90
C SER A 171 3.60 -32.74 1.38
N GLU A 172 3.92 -33.75 0.59
CA GLU A 172 3.95 -33.67 -0.88
C GLU A 172 2.55 -33.39 -1.44
N ILE A 173 1.48 -33.92 -0.81
CA ILE A 173 0.10 -33.63 -1.18
C ILE A 173 -0.26 -32.16 -0.92
N VAL A 174 -0.01 -31.67 0.31
CA VAL A 174 -0.35 -30.29 0.71
C VAL A 174 0.44 -29.28 -0.11
N PHE A 175 1.76 -29.41 -0.20
CA PHE A 175 2.59 -28.52 -1.02
C PHE A 175 2.25 -28.62 -2.51
N GLY A 176 1.99 -29.83 -3.03
CA GLY A 176 1.62 -30.03 -4.42
C GLY A 176 0.33 -29.30 -4.77
N ARG A 177 -0.68 -29.38 -3.89
CA ARG A 177 -1.95 -28.65 -4.04
C ARG A 177 -1.76 -27.13 -4.00
N ILE A 178 -0.98 -26.62 -3.04
CA ILE A 178 -0.68 -25.18 -2.92
C ILE A 178 0.04 -24.69 -4.19
N ILE A 179 1.10 -25.37 -4.64
CA ILE A 179 1.86 -24.99 -5.84
C ILE A 179 0.98 -25.07 -7.10
N GLY A 180 0.15 -26.12 -7.22
CA GLY A 180 -0.74 -26.29 -8.37
C GLY A 180 -1.77 -25.15 -8.48
N PHE A 181 -2.42 -24.79 -7.38
CA PHE A 181 -3.38 -23.69 -7.35
C PHE A 181 -2.70 -22.32 -7.48
N ALA A 182 -1.52 -22.14 -6.90
CA ALA A 182 -0.71 -20.94 -7.12
C ALA A 182 -0.36 -20.75 -8.61
N ALA A 183 -0.02 -21.83 -9.33
CA ALA A 183 0.27 -21.79 -10.77
C ALA A 183 -0.96 -21.43 -11.62
N VAL A 184 -2.13 -21.99 -11.31
CA VAL A 184 -3.39 -21.60 -11.96
C VAL A 184 -3.69 -20.13 -11.70
N GLY A 185 -3.55 -19.70 -10.45
CA GLY A 185 -3.69 -18.31 -10.06
C GLY A 185 -2.72 -17.36 -10.76
N THR A 186 -1.46 -17.77 -10.96
CA THR A 186 -0.48 -17.00 -11.74
C THR A 186 -0.95 -16.79 -13.16
N ALA A 187 -1.42 -17.84 -13.85
CA ALA A 187 -1.92 -17.72 -15.23
C ALA A 187 -3.15 -16.80 -15.30
N MET A 188 -4.05 -16.90 -14.32
CA MET A 188 -5.23 -16.04 -14.23
C MET A 188 -4.87 -14.57 -14.01
N ILE A 189 -4.02 -14.28 -13.02
CA ILE A 189 -3.57 -12.92 -12.72
C ILE A 189 -2.80 -12.34 -13.90
N ALA A 190 -1.96 -13.12 -14.58
CA ALA A 190 -1.26 -12.66 -15.78
C ALA A 190 -2.25 -12.23 -16.88
N GLY A 191 -3.28 -13.04 -17.14
CA GLY A 191 -4.32 -12.70 -18.10
C GLY A 191 -5.14 -11.47 -17.68
N MET A 192 -5.57 -11.41 -16.41
CA MET A 192 -6.34 -10.28 -15.87
C MET A 192 -5.50 -9.00 -15.90
N GLY A 193 -4.23 -9.07 -15.50
CA GLY A 193 -3.30 -7.94 -15.53
C GLY A 193 -3.05 -7.41 -16.94
N LEU A 194 -2.91 -8.29 -17.93
CA LEU A 194 -2.79 -7.89 -19.33
C LEU A 194 -4.06 -7.17 -19.81
N LEU A 195 -5.24 -7.73 -19.55
CA LEU A 195 -6.50 -7.11 -19.94
C LEU A 195 -6.72 -5.76 -19.23
N SER A 196 -6.41 -5.68 -17.95
CA SER A 196 -6.47 -4.44 -17.18
C SER A 196 -5.53 -3.38 -17.73
N TYR A 197 -4.30 -3.74 -18.10
CA TYR A 197 -3.36 -2.81 -18.72
C TYR A 197 -3.94 -2.26 -20.03
N ILE A 198 -4.44 -3.13 -20.91
CA ILE A 198 -5.07 -2.73 -22.17
C ILE A 198 -6.29 -1.83 -21.92
N PHE A 199 -7.13 -2.18 -20.95
CA PHE A 199 -8.33 -1.42 -20.58
C PHE A 199 -7.98 -0.02 -20.06
N VAL A 200 -7.01 0.10 -19.16
CA VAL A 200 -6.58 1.38 -18.58
C VAL A 200 -5.92 2.26 -19.62
N VAL A 201 -4.96 1.73 -20.38
CA VAL A 201 -4.24 2.51 -21.40
C VAL A 201 -5.22 3.00 -22.46
N ARG A 202 -6.09 2.13 -22.98
CA ARG A 202 -7.10 2.53 -23.97
C ARG A 202 -8.17 3.46 -23.41
N GLY A 203 -8.55 3.32 -22.15
CA GLY A 203 -9.55 4.18 -21.51
C GLY A 203 -9.04 5.61 -21.25
N LEU A 204 -7.73 5.78 -21.06
CA LEU A 204 -7.12 7.09 -20.76
C LEU A 204 -6.50 7.78 -21.99
N THR A 205 -6.20 7.03 -23.06
CA THR A 205 -5.64 7.62 -24.28
C THR A 205 -6.71 8.41 -25.02
N HIS A 206 -6.43 9.68 -25.27
CA HIS A 206 -7.26 10.57 -26.08
C HIS A 206 -6.39 11.64 -26.71
N ASP A 207 -6.91 12.25 -27.78
CA ASP A 207 -6.23 13.30 -28.53
C ASP A 207 -7.00 14.61 -28.37
N HIS A 208 -6.28 15.71 -28.49
CA HIS A 208 -6.84 17.06 -28.57
C HIS A 208 -6.32 17.76 -29.82
N VAL A 209 -7.09 18.70 -30.34
CA VAL A 209 -6.67 19.59 -31.43
C VAL A 209 -6.67 21.02 -30.91
N VAL A 210 -5.77 21.87 -31.40
CA VAL A 210 -5.79 23.29 -31.03
C VAL A 210 -6.93 24.01 -31.74
N GLU A 211 -7.75 24.75 -30.99
CA GLU A 211 -8.75 25.67 -31.54
C GLU A 211 -8.03 26.94 -32.03
N VAL A 212 -7.62 26.95 -33.31
CA VAL A 212 -6.78 28.01 -33.92
C VAL A 212 -7.37 29.41 -33.72
N GLU A 213 -8.69 29.54 -33.70
CA GLU A 213 -9.41 30.80 -33.46
C GLU A 213 -9.16 31.41 -32.06
N THR A 214 -8.72 30.60 -31.10
CA THR A 214 -8.46 31.03 -29.71
C THR A 214 -7.01 31.44 -29.46
N VAL A 215 -6.13 31.30 -30.46
CA VAL A 215 -4.70 31.57 -30.31
C VAL A 215 -4.45 33.08 -30.35
N ILE A 216 -3.88 33.60 -29.27
CA ILE A 216 -3.58 35.02 -29.08
C ILE A 216 -2.09 35.16 -28.75
N GLU A 217 -1.47 36.23 -29.25
CA GLU A 217 -0.13 36.64 -28.82
C GLU A 217 -0.21 37.27 -27.42
N ASP A 218 0.45 36.66 -26.44
CA ASP A 218 0.47 37.15 -25.07
C ASP A 218 1.47 38.30 -24.93
N GLU A 219 0.96 39.54 -24.98
CA GLU A 219 1.72 40.77 -24.82
C GLU A 219 2.17 41.05 -23.37
N SER A 220 1.76 40.24 -22.38
CA SER A 220 2.03 40.49 -20.96
C SER A 220 3.49 40.22 -20.53
N GLY A 221 4.29 39.60 -21.41
CA GLY A 221 5.70 39.26 -21.19
C GLY A 221 6.71 40.20 -21.87
N SER A 222 6.63 41.52 -21.64
CA SER A 222 7.66 42.47 -22.08
C SER A 222 8.99 42.24 -21.33
N THR A 223 9.77 41.24 -21.73
CA THR A 223 11.21 41.14 -21.41
C THR A 223 11.93 40.22 -22.41
N SER A 224 12.50 40.83 -23.46
CA SER A 224 13.61 40.36 -24.32
C SER A 224 13.62 38.91 -24.86
N SER A 225 12.54 38.14 -24.78
CA SER A 225 12.53 36.70 -25.09
C SER A 225 11.32 36.27 -25.93
N GLY A 226 11.12 36.90 -27.09
CA GLY A 226 10.17 36.48 -28.14
C GLY A 226 8.67 36.52 -27.77
N ALA A 227 7.81 36.50 -28.79
CA ALA A 227 6.35 36.44 -28.59
C ALA A 227 5.93 35.06 -28.07
N ARG A 228 5.14 35.03 -26.98
CA ARG A 228 4.51 33.82 -26.46
C ARG A 228 3.10 33.72 -27.02
N LEU A 229 2.70 32.52 -27.46
CA LEU A 229 1.36 32.28 -27.99
C LEU A 229 0.56 31.50 -26.96
N ALA A 230 -0.63 31.98 -26.61
CA ALA A 230 -1.55 31.32 -25.70
C ALA A 230 -2.83 30.92 -26.44
N GLY A 231 -3.42 29.77 -26.13
CA GLY A 231 -4.66 29.32 -26.77
C GLY A 231 -5.34 28.18 -26.03
N GLN A 232 -6.41 27.64 -26.62
CA GLN A 232 -7.18 26.53 -26.06
C GLN A 232 -7.19 25.31 -26.98
N THR A 233 -7.35 24.13 -26.38
CA THR A 233 -7.62 22.90 -27.11
C THR A 233 -9.13 22.65 -27.27
N SER A 234 -9.47 21.79 -28.23
CA SER A 234 -10.81 21.26 -28.44
C SER A 234 -11.31 20.54 -27.19
N ARG A 235 -12.64 20.55 -27.00
CA ARG A 235 -13.27 19.81 -25.91
C ARG A 235 -13.47 18.36 -26.32
N ASP A 236 -12.49 17.53 -25.99
CA ASP A 236 -12.52 16.07 -26.17
C ASP A 236 -12.50 15.39 -24.81
N SER A 237 -13.10 14.19 -24.71
CA SER A 237 -13.16 13.43 -23.45
C SER A 237 -13.60 14.27 -22.24
N HIS A 238 -14.61 15.14 -22.44
CA HIS A 238 -15.29 15.97 -21.44
C HIS A 238 -14.50 17.17 -20.88
N HIS A 239 -13.25 17.39 -21.27
CA HIS A 239 -12.43 18.51 -20.79
C HIS A 239 -11.70 19.23 -21.92
N ARG A 240 -11.08 20.37 -21.59
CA ARG A 240 -10.23 21.15 -22.50
C ARG A 240 -9.05 21.70 -21.73
N HIS A 241 -8.00 22.05 -22.44
CA HIS A 241 -6.79 22.62 -21.89
C HIS A 241 -6.56 24.03 -22.44
N THR A 242 -5.90 24.86 -21.63
CA THR A 242 -5.19 26.04 -22.12
C THR A 242 -3.73 25.66 -22.33
N PHE A 243 -3.04 26.30 -23.27
CA PHE A 243 -1.63 26.07 -23.50
C PHE A 243 -0.90 27.37 -23.79
N GLU A 244 0.41 27.35 -23.52
CA GLU A 244 1.33 28.43 -23.87
C GLU A 244 2.51 27.82 -24.65
N VAL A 245 2.85 28.42 -25.79
CA VAL A 245 3.98 28.03 -26.64
C VAL A 245 5.04 29.13 -26.60
N GLY A 246 6.27 28.71 -26.32
CA GLY A 246 7.44 29.59 -26.31
C GLY A 246 7.95 29.94 -27.71
N PRO A 247 8.96 30.83 -27.80
CA PRO A 247 9.58 31.24 -29.06
C PRO A 247 10.25 30.09 -29.83
N ASP A 248 10.56 28.99 -29.14
CA ASP A 248 11.12 27.74 -29.68
C ASP A 248 10.06 26.85 -30.36
N GLY A 249 8.80 27.29 -30.39
CA GLY A 249 7.69 26.55 -31.01
C GLY A 249 7.23 25.35 -30.19
N LYS A 250 7.70 25.20 -28.95
CA LYS A 250 7.27 24.13 -28.03
C LYS A 250 6.56 24.71 -26.82
N GLY A 251 5.61 23.96 -26.30
CA GLY A 251 4.77 24.36 -25.19
C GLY A 251 4.19 23.16 -24.46
N ARG A 252 3.54 23.42 -23.34
CA ARG A 252 2.76 22.42 -22.60
C ARG A 252 1.39 23.00 -22.27
N THR A 253 0.39 22.13 -22.18
CA THR A 253 -0.90 22.51 -21.65
C THR A 253 -0.88 22.70 -20.13
N ASN A 254 -1.88 23.38 -19.60
CA ASN A 254 -2.17 23.42 -18.17
C ASN A 254 -2.57 22.03 -17.64
N LEU A 255 -2.36 21.78 -16.35
CA LEU A 255 -2.77 20.54 -15.70
C LEU A 255 -4.29 20.53 -15.51
N VAL A 256 -4.98 19.68 -16.27
CA VAL A 256 -6.43 19.44 -16.12
C VAL A 256 -6.64 17.93 -15.99
N MET A 257 -7.54 17.53 -15.09
CA MET A 257 -7.82 16.11 -14.81
C MET A 257 -6.57 15.24 -14.54
N GLY A 258 -5.49 15.83 -14.01
CA GLY A 258 -4.27 15.08 -13.66
C GLY A 258 -3.28 14.81 -14.80
N HIS A 259 -3.42 15.47 -15.95
CA HIS A 259 -2.46 15.34 -17.05
C HIS A 259 -2.25 16.63 -17.86
N THR A 260 -1.24 16.59 -18.71
CA THR A 260 -0.84 17.65 -19.65
C THR A 260 -0.51 17.06 -21.01
N HIS A 261 -0.46 17.89 -22.04
CA HIS A 261 0.01 17.51 -23.38
C HIS A 261 1.17 18.41 -23.79
N GLU A 262 2.14 17.85 -24.51
CA GLU A 262 3.14 18.64 -25.24
C GLU A 262 2.47 19.26 -26.47
N VAL A 263 2.68 20.56 -26.70
CA VAL A 263 2.17 21.26 -27.88
C VAL A 263 3.36 21.72 -28.69
N THR A 264 3.43 21.29 -29.95
CA THR A 264 4.48 21.69 -30.89
C THR A 264 3.87 22.44 -32.06
N ARG A 265 4.35 23.66 -32.31
CA ARG A 265 4.04 24.43 -33.51
C ARG A 265 4.92 23.95 -34.66
N VAL A 266 4.29 23.61 -35.77
CA VAL A 266 4.93 23.15 -37.01
C VAL A 266 4.51 24.09 -38.14
N GLY A 267 5.50 24.82 -38.70
CA GLY A 267 5.30 25.81 -39.76
C GLY A 267 5.39 27.26 -39.27
N GLU A 268 5.56 28.19 -40.21
CA GLU A 268 5.66 29.65 -39.97
C GLU A 268 4.50 30.38 -40.67
N GLY A 269 4.03 31.49 -40.08
CA GLY A 269 2.93 32.30 -40.63
C GLY A 269 1.53 31.75 -40.36
N ASP A 270 0.56 32.13 -41.20
CA ASP A 270 -0.88 31.78 -41.09
C ASP A 270 -1.17 30.29 -41.34
N ASP A 271 -0.24 29.54 -41.92
CA ASP A 271 -0.33 28.10 -42.17
C ASP A 271 0.24 27.24 -41.02
N ALA A 272 0.61 27.87 -39.89
CA ALA A 272 1.17 27.16 -38.75
C ALA A 272 0.17 26.16 -38.15
N LYS A 273 0.58 24.89 -38.07
CA LYS A 273 -0.20 23.82 -37.43
C LYS A 273 0.32 23.58 -36.02
N TYR A 274 -0.59 23.29 -35.10
CA TYR A 274 -0.23 22.92 -33.73
C TYR A 274 -0.53 21.44 -33.54
N LEU A 275 0.51 20.66 -33.24
CA LEU A 275 0.40 19.25 -32.91
C LEU A 275 0.35 19.11 -31.39
N VAL A 276 -0.68 18.43 -30.90
CA VAL A 276 -0.80 18.06 -29.49
C VAL A 276 -0.35 16.60 -29.34
N GLY A 277 0.59 16.37 -28.44
CA GLY A 277 1.10 15.05 -28.11
C GLY A 277 0.12 14.21 -27.27
N PRO A 278 0.47 12.94 -26.97
CA PRO A 278 -0.33 12.09 -26.10
C PRO A 278 -0.41 12.65 -24.66
N PRO A 279 -1.40 12.23 -23.86
CA PRO A 279 -1.56 12.70 -22.50
C PRO A 279 -0.41 12.21 -21.60
N GLU A 280 0.30 13.15 -20.96
CA GLU A 280 1.39 12.91 -20.01
C GLU A 280 0.93 13.14 -18.56
N GLY A 281 1.30 12.25 -17.65
CA GLY A 281 1.08 12.42 -16.20
C GLY A 281 0.08 11.45 -15.57
N HIS A 282 -0.79 10.81 -16.36
CA HIS A 282 -1.77 9.83 -15.86
C HIS A 282 -1.14 8.52 -15.36
N LEU A 283 -0.20 7.98 -16.14
CA LEU A 283 0.40 6.65 -15.93
C LEU A 283 1.86 6.80 -15.52
N ILE A 284 2.08 7.43 -14.36
CA ILE A 284 3.41 7.62 -13.77
C ILE A 284 3.58 6.77 -12.52
N ALA A 285 4.82 6.41 -12.21
CA ALA A 285 5.17 5.74 -10.95
C ALA A 285 6.26 6.56 -10.24
N ARG A 286 5.85 7.59 -9.51
CA ARG A 286 6.74 8.47 -8.76
C ARG A 286 7.46 7.69 -7.68
N SER A 287 8.79 7.77 -7.62
CA SER A 287 9.61 7.12 -6.58
C SER A 287 10.12 8.18 -5.60
N PRO A 288 9.35 8.55 -4.56
CA PRO A 288 9.75 9.59 -3.64
C PRO A 288 10.84 9.10 -2.68
N VAL A 289 11.81 9.97 -2.43
CA VAL A 289 12.84 9.81 -1.40
C VAL A 289 12.48 10.72 -0.23
N PHE A 290 12.03 10.11 0.87
CA PHE A 290 11.59 10.83 2.05
C PHE A 290 12.76 11.23 2.95
N GLY A 291 12.65 12.41 3.56
CA GLY A 291 13.52 12.88 4.63
C GLY A 291 12.95 12.59 6.01
N SER A 292 13.73 12.84 7.07
CA SER A 292 13.25 12.82 8.45
C SER A 292 12.71 14.19 8.86
N LEU A 293 11.47 14.24 9.34
CA LEU A 293 10.79 15.49 9.73
C LEU A 293 11.09 15.86 11.19
N VAL A 294 11.39 17.14 11.41
CA VAL A 294 11.38 17.80 12.72
C VAL A 294 10.47 19.04 12.62
N ILE A 295 9.49 19.14 13.52
CA ILE A 295 8.62 20.31 13.63
C ILE A 295 9.09 21.16 14.81
N ARG A 296 9.14 22.47 14.61
CA ARG A 296 9.39 23.46 15.66
C ARG A 296 8.16 24.32 15.87
N ASP A 297 7.82 24.55 17.13
CA ASP A 297 6.70 25.39 17.52
C ASP A 297 7.06 26.88 17.44
N ARG A 298 6.11 27.75 17.82
CA ARG A 298 6.23 29.21 17.73
C ARG A 298 7.48 29.78 18.39
N ASP A 299 7.95 29.13 19.45
CA ASP A 299 9.15 29.53 20.22
C ASP A 299 10.46 28.92 19.67
N GLY A 300 10.38 28.06 18.64
CA GLY A 300 11.52 27.36 18.04
C GLY A 300 11.91 26.06 18.74
N THR A 301 11.15 25.64 19.75
CA THR A 301 11.30 24.35 20.45
C THR A 301 10.78 23.21 19.58
N VAL A 302 11.44 22.05 19.65
CA VAL A 302 11.00 20.85 18.92
C VAL A 302 9.70 20.32 19.52
N GLY A 303 8.70 20.09 18.68
CA GLY A 303 7.36 19.66 19.08
C GLY A 303 6.68 18.81 18.01
N LYS A 304 5.40 18.47 18.23
CA LYS A 304 4.58 17.71 17.27
C LYS A 304 3.79 18.61 16.31
N GLY A 305 3.95 19.93 16.42
CA GLY A 305 3.12 20.91 15.72
C GLY A 305 1.79 21.16 16.44
N ILE A 306 1.09 22.20 16.00
CA ILE A 306 -0.17 22.64 16.61
C ILE A 306 -1.31 21.75 16.09
N ASN A 307 -2.24 21.33 16.95
CA ASN A 307 -3.49 20.73 16.50
C ASN A 307 -4.54 21.84 16.30
N VAL A 308 -5.07 21.95 15.08
CA VAL A 308 -6.08 22.96 14.68
C VAL A 308 -7.52 22.47 14.84
N GLY A 309 -7.76 21.44 15.66
CA GLY A 309 -9.07 20.79 15.81
C GLY A 309 -9.31 19.67 14.80
N SER A 310 -8.25 19.09 14.26
CA SER A 310 -8.32 17.90 13.40
C SER A 310 -8.42 16.66 14.28
N GLU A 311 -9.45 15.83 14.05
CA GLU A 311 -9.60 14.50 14.68
C GLU A 311 -8.42 13.57 14.37
N TRP A 312 -7.68 13.89 13.30
CA TRP A 312 -6.55 13.10 12.83
C TRP A 312 -5.22 13.73 13.29
N GLU A 313 -4.51 13.04 14.19
CA GLU A 313 -3.27 13.52 14.83
C GLU A 313 -1.98 13.27 14.04
N TYR A 314 -2.06 12.62 12.87
CA TYR A 314 -0.86 12.29 12.08
C TYR A 314 -0.10 13.53 11.58
N ARG A 315 -0.83 14.62 11.30
CA ARG A 315 -0.25 15.88 10.81
C ARG A 315 -0.17 16.91 11.93
N GLY A 316 1.01 17.51 12.08
CA GLY A 316 1.19 18.73 12.86
C GLY A 316 0.98 19.95 11.98
N TYR A 317 0.55 21.08 12.56
CA TYR A 317 0.42 22.34 11.82
C TYR A 317 1.49 23.34 12.25
N ILE A 318 2.09 24.03 11.28
CA ILE A 318 3.03 25.14 11.51
C ILE A 318 2.31 26.48 11.34
N GLU A 319 2.41 27.35 12.35
CA GLU A 319 1.80 28.67 12.37
C GLU A 319 2.56 29.65 11.49
N GLY A 320 1.84 30.39 10.64
CA GLY A 320 2.40 31.43 9.80
C GLY A 320 2.54 32.79 10.46
N GLY A 321 3.44 33.59 9.90
CA GLY A 321 3.62 35.01 10.23
C GLY A 321 5.03 35.35 10.72
N ALA A 322 5.46 36.59 10.47
CA ALA A 322 6.84 37.06 10.66
C ALA A 322 7.37 36.99 12.11
N ARG A 323 6.49 36.86 13.13
CA ARG A 323 6.88 36.73 14.54
C ARG A 323 6.95 35.27 15.01
N SER A 324 6.42 34.34 14.22
CA SER A 324 6.47 32.92 14.53
C SER A 324 7.84 32.36 14.13
N LYS A 325 8.46 31.57 15.01
CA LYS A 325 9.63 30.74 14.66
C LYS A 325 9.21 29.31 14.29
N SER A 326 7.92 29.08 14.07
CA SER A 326 7.42 27.79 13.63
C SER A 326 8.00 27.44 12.27
N GLU A 327 8.58 26.25 12.19
CA GLU A 327 9.12 25.71 10.95
C GLU A 327 9.02 24.19 10.96
N ALA A 328 8.92 23.61 9.77
CA ALA A 328 9.05 22.18 9.57
C ALA A 328 10.31 21.94 8.76
N SER A 329 11.19 21.06 9.22
CA SER A 329 12.44 20.76 8.54
C SER A 329 12.57 19.28 8.23
N TRP A 330 12.98 18.99 6.98
CA TRP A 330 13.21 17.64 6.50
C TRP A 330 14.70 17.47 6.23
N THR A 331 15.33 16.55 6.94
CA THR A 331 16.71 16.15 6.67
C THR A 331 16.73 15.02 5.66
N PHE A 332 17.36 15.25 4.51
CA PHE A 332 17.56 14.25 3.47
C PHE A 332 18.99 13.72 3.53
N SER A 333 19.17 12.44 3.25
CA SER A 333 20.48 11.78 3.17
C SER A 333 20.76 11.24 1.77
N GLY A 334 22.05 11.05 1.43
CA GLY A 334 22.47 10.54 0.12
C GLY A 334 22.31 11.56 -1.00
N ILE A 335 22.56 12.84 -0.67
CA ILE A 335 22.56 13.96 -1.59
C ILE A 335 23.97 14.14 -2.14
N THR A 336 24.17 13.81 -3.41
CA THR A 336 25.45 13.98 -4.10
C THR A 336 25.25 14.57 -5.50
N PRO A 337 26.26 15.26 -6.06
CA PRO A 337 26.19 15.82 -7.41
C PRO A 337 25.92 14.77 -8.49
N GLU A 338 26.39 13.53 -8.32
CA GLU A 338 26.19 12.46 -9.31
C GLU A 338 24.73 12.00 -9.36
N ARG A 339 24.04 12.02 -8.21
CA ARG A 339 22.64 11.61 -8.11
C ARG A 339 21.67 12.73 -8.49
N TYR A 340 22.10 13.98 -8.32
CA TYR A 340 21.28 15.19 -8.49
C TYR A 340 22.03 16.24 -9.33
N PRO A 341 22.31 15.97 -10.61
CA PRO A 341 23.18 16.83 -11.42
C PRO A 341 22.62 18.25 -11.61
N ASP A 342 21.31 18.37 -11.79
CA ASP A 342 20.62 19.62 -12.09
C ASP A 342 20.12 20.37 -10.83
N GLY A 343 20.32 19.79 -9.64
CA GLY A 343 19.80 20.30 -8.36
C GLY A 343 18.82 19.34 -7.69
N LEU A 344 18.10 19.82 -6.67
CA LEU A 344 17.17 18.98 -5.87
C LEU A 344 15.74 19.08 -6.41
N PRO A 345 15.18 17.99 -6.99
CA PRO A 345 13.80 17.95 -7.43
C PRO A 345 12.90 17.73 -6.21
N LEU A 346 12.34 18.80 -5.68
CA LEU A 346 11.49 18.81 -4.50
C LEU A 346 10.02 18.80 -4.89
N GLU A 347 9.21 17.95 -4.25
CA GLU A 347 7.76 17.94 -4.41
C GLU A 347 7.08 18.16 -3.06
N LEU A 348 6.11 19.09 -3.03
CA LEU A 348 5.42 19.57 -1.83
C LEU A 348 3.93 19.21 -1.90
N ASN A 349 3.43 18.53 -0.89
CA ASN A 349 2.03 18.13 -0.73
C ASN A 349 1.47 18.64 0.62
N LEU A 350 1.64 19.92 0.89
CA LEU A 350 1.27 20.53 2.16
C LEU A 350 -0.25 20.70 2.26
N ARG A 351 -0.82 20.49 3.45
CA ARG A 351 -2.20 20.92 3.71
C ARG A 351 -2.21 22.40 4.05
N VAL A 352 -3.29 23.06 3.67
CA VAL A 352 -3.52 24.46 4.01
C VAL A 352 -4.71 24.52 4.95
N PHE A 353 -4.51 25.03 6.16
CA PHE A 353 -5.60 25.31 7.07
C PHE A 353 -5.77 26.81 7.24
N ARG A 354 -6.97 27.28 6.91
CA ARG A 354 -7.31 28.69 7.01
C ARG A 354 -8.21 28.99 8.17
N THR A 355 -7.81 29.95 9.00
CA THR A 355 -8.65 30.45 10.10
C THR A 355 -9.74 31.41 9.62
N PHE A 356 -9.52 32.09 8.49
CA PHE A 356 -10.50 32.97 7.85
C PHE A 356 -10.53 32.76 6.32
N LYS A 357 -11.73 32.85 5.74
CA LYS A 357 -11.94 32.79 4.28
C LYS A 357 -11.62 34.16 3.67
N GLY A 358 -10.37 34.36 3.27
CA GLY A 358 -9.95 35.47 2.40
C GLY A 358 -10.25 35.14 0.93
N ASP A 359 -9.33 35.50 0.03
CA ASP A 359 -9.35 35.02 -1.35
C ASP A 359 -8.99 33.52 -1.38
N ILE A 360 -9.95 32.68 -1.80
CA ILE A 360 -9.82 31.22 -1.79
C ILE A 360 -9.05 30.74 -3.04
N GLU A 361 -9.04 31.53 -4.12
CA GLU A 361 -8.36 31.18 -5.38
C GLU A 361 -6.84 31.34 -5.27
N ARG A 362 -6.41 32.35 -4.52
CA ARG A 362 -5.00 32.57 -4.16
C ARG A 362 -4.58 31.62 -3.04
N GLY A 363 -3.56 30.80 -3.26
CA GLY A 363 -2.95 29.94 -2.25
C GLY A 363 -2.20 30.72 -1.17
N ILE A 364 -1.79 30.01 -0.13
CA ILE A 364 -1.09 30.61 1.02
C ILE A 364 0.41 30.66 0.73
N LEU A 365 1.02 31.81 0.95
CA LEU A 365 2.45 32.01 0.74
C LEU A 365 3.29 31.28 1.78
N GLY A 366 4.32 30.60 1.31
CA GLY A 366 5.34 29.92 2.10
C GLY A 366 6.76 30.25 1.63
N GLU A 367 7.72 29.89 2.46
CA GLU A 367 9.15 30.03 2.16
C GLU A 367 9.85 28.67 2.32
N ILE A 368 10.70 28.34 1.36
CA ILE A 368 11.62 27.21 1.42
C ILE A 368 13.02 27.76 1.70
N ILE A 369 13.70 27.20 2.68
CA ILE A 369 15.08 27.55 3.04
C ILE A 369 15.89 26.26 3.05
N ILE A 370 16.99 26.25 2.30
CA ILE A 370 17.95 25.13 2.31
C ILE A 370 18.98 25.42 3.40
N ARG A 371 19.07 24.54 4.40
CA ARG A 371 19.94 24.69 5.57
C ARG A 371 21.01 23.60 5.58
N ASN A 372 22.22 24.00 5.95
CA ASN A 372 23.30 23.06 6.20
C ASN A 372 23.06 22.37 7.55
N PRO A 373 23.01 21.02 7.62
CA PRO A 373 22.74 20.30 8.87
C PRO A 373 23.87 20.46 9.92
N ASN A 374 25.04 20.97 9.52
CA ASN A 374 26.12 21.28 10.45
C ASN A 374 26.01 22.72 10.99
N ASP A 375 25.65 22.85 12.27
CA ASP A 375 25.54 24.15 12.96
C ASP A 375 26.82 25.00 12.93
N LYS A 376 27.99 24.41 12.68
CA LYS A 376 29.29 25.12 12.63
C LYS A 376 29.73 25.52 11.22
N ALA A 377 28.92 25.27 10.19
CA ALA A 377 29.25 25.64 8.82
C ALA A 377 29.39 27.16 8.63
N LYS A 378 30.29 27.58 7.73
CA LYS A 378 30.52 29.00 7.39
C LYS A 378 29.29 29.64 6.76
N VAL A 379 28.62 28.89 5.88
CA VAL A 379 27.33 29.23 5.30
C VAL A 379 26.28 28.32 5.92
N ARG A 380 25.30 28.90 6.61
CA ARG A 380 24.27 28.12 7.32
C ARG A 380 23.01 27.87 6.50
N SER A 381 22.61 28.82 5.65
CA SER A 381 21.34 28.72 4.93
C SER A 381 21.32 29.53 3.64
N SER A 382 20.52 29.07 2.68
CA SER A 382 20.11 29.87 1.53
C SER A 382 19.20 31.03 1.95
N GLY A 383 18.99 31.98 1.04
CA GLY A 383 17.87 32.91 1.11
C GLY A 383 16.52 32.18 0.96
N PRO A 384 15.41 32.82 1.37
CA PRO A 384 14.07 32.25 1.26
C PRO A 384 13.65 32.16 -0.21
N ILE A 385 13.18 30.98 -0.62
CA ILE A 385 12.59 30.74 -1.92
C ILE A 385 11.07 30.78 -1.74
N PRO A 386 10.37 31.83 -2.23
CA PRO A 386 8.94 31.95 -2.04
C PRO A 386 8.19 30.93 -2.89
N PHE A 387 7.12 30.38 -2.33
CA PHE A 387 6.18 29.52 -3.04
C PHE A 387 4.75 29.79 -2.56
N GLU A 388 3.78 29.31 -3.33
CA GLU A 388 2.36 29.40 -3.01
C GLU A 388 1.81 27.98 -2.90
N SER A 389 1.18 27.66 -1.77
CA SER A 389 0.59 26.34 -1.51
C SER A 389 -0.92 26.40 -1.61
N LYS A 390 -1.52 25.43 -2.31
CA LYS A 390 -2.98 25.24 -2.41
C LYS A 390 -3.37 23.89 -1.85
N GLU A 391 -4.56 23.81 -1.29
CA GLU A 391 -5.06 22.56 -0.73
C GLU A 391 -5.25 21.51 -1.85
N PHE A 392 -4.80 20.27 -1.61
CA PHE A 392 -4.88 19.13 -2.54
C PHE A 392 -4.10 19.25 -3.86
N VAL A 393 -3.24 20.26 -4.00
CA VAL A 393 -2.39 20.44 -5.18
C VAL A 393 -0.93 20.19 -4.79
N SER A 394 -0.26 19.30 -5.54
CA SER A 394 1.17 19.08 -5.40
C SER A 394 1.97 20.17 -6.13
N ASP A 395 2.96 20.78 -5.47
CA ASP A 395 3.87 21.74 -6.09
C ASP A 395 5.24 21.09 -6.32
N PHE A 396 5.66 20.98 -7.59
CA PHE A 396 6.97 20.44 -7.98
C PHE A 396 7.94 21.59 -8.28
N ARG A 397 9.11 21.56 -7.66
CA ARG A 397 10.15 22.59 -7.81
C ARG A 397 11.53 21.96 -7.91
N LEU A 398 12.26 22.33 -8.96
CA LEU A 398 13.70 22.04 -9.04
C LEU A 398 14.48 23.14 -8.33
N ILE A 399 15.03 22.82 -7.16
CA ILE A 399 15.95 23.70 -6.45
C ILE A 399 17.29 23.63 -7.18
N LYS A 400 17.60 24.70 -7.94
CA LYS A 400 18.82 24.79 -8.74
C LYS A 400 20.07 24.69 -7.88
N ARG A 401 21.16 24.24 -8.50
CA ARG A 401 22.47 24.15 -7.87
C ARG A 401 23.00 25.51 -7.39
N GLU A 402 22.84 26.55 -8.19
CA GLU A 402 23.17 27.92 -7.78
C GLU A 402 22.01 28.55 -7.00
N LEU A 403 22.28 28.91 -5.75
CA LEU A 403 21.31 29.52 -4.83
C LEU A 403 21.76 30.92 -4.39
N THR A 404 20.81 31.71 -3.91
CA THR A 404 21.11 33.02 -3.31
C THR A 404 21.40 32.82 -1.82
N GLY A 405 22.43 33.48 -1.29
CA GLY A 405 22.74 33.41 0.14
C GLY A 405 21.74 34.15 1.02
N ALA A 406 21.61 33.73 2.28
CA ALA A 406 20.83 34.47 3.26
C ALA A 406 21.43 35.86 3.54
N LEU A 407 20.59 36.83 3.91
CA LEU A 407 21.05 38.17 4.30
C LEU A 407 22.08 38.08 5.43
N GLY A 408 23.30 38.61 5.19
CA GLY A 408 24.42 38.56 6.13
C GLY A 408 25.40 37.38 5.94
N SER A 409 25.17 36.50 4.97
CA SER A 409 26.02 35.32 4.67
C SER A 409 27.36 35.64 3.99
N GLY A 410 27.62 36.89 3.57
CA GLY A 410 28.87 37.31 2.93
C GLY A 410 29.05 36.93 1.44
N SER A 411 28.28 35.95 0.93
CA SER A 411 28.28 35.55 -0.49
C SER A 411 26.88 35.71 -1.10
N SER A 412 26.78 36.38 -2.25
CA SER A 412 25.51 36.57 -2.98
C SER A 412 25.08 35.34 -3.77
N LYS A 413 26.03 34.47 -4.13
CA LYS A 413 25.82 33.18 -4.79
C LYS A 413 26.40 32.06 -3.94
N LEU A 414 25.65 30.97 -3.79
CA LEU A 414 26.01 29.75 -3.08
C LEU A 414 25.89 28.56 -4.02
N ASP A 415 26.77 27.58 -3.86
CA ASP A 415 26.62 26.27 -4.47
C ASP A 415 25.93 25.31 -3.48
N LEU A 416 24.84 24.68 -3.90
CA LEU A 416 24.08 23.76 -3.09
C LEU A 416 24.94 22.65 -2.47
N PHE A 417 25.83 22.03 -3.25
CA PHE A 417 26.58 20.85 -2.81
C PHE A 417 27.86 21.23 -2.04
N GLU A 418 28.52 22.32 -2.41
CA GLU A 418 29.75 22.74 -1.73
C GLU A 418 29.47 23.48 -0.41
N ASP A 419 28.43 24.31 -0.36
CA ASP A 419 28.17 25.21 0.78
C ASP A 419 27.10 24.68 1.76
N LEU A 420 26.08 23.96 1.26
CA LEU A 420 24.89 23.59 2.04
C LEU A 420 24.76 22.09 2.33
N VAL A 421 25.39 21.23 1.55
CA VAL A 421 25.41 19.78 1.82
C VAL A 421 26.60 19.45 2.74
N HIS A 422 26.35 18.70 3.81
CA HIS A 422 27.39 18.19 4.70
C HIS A 422 27.26 16.68 4.87
N GLU A 423 28.33 15.93 4.58
CA GLU A 423 28.33 14.45 4.62
C GLU A 423 27.19 13.80 3.81
N GLY A 424 26.84 14.41 2.68
CA GLY A 424 25.73 13.96 1.83
C GLY A 424 24.35 14.18 2.44
N GLN A 425 24.22 15.05 3.44
CA GLN A 425 22.95 15.46 4.03
C GLN A 425 22.64 16.93 3.78
N VAL A 426 21.36 17.24 3.61
CA VAL A 426 20.86 18.61 3.49
C VAL A 426 19.53 18.71 4.23
N GLU A 427 19.24 19.88 4.79
CA GLU A 427 17.99 20.13 5.47
C GLU A 427 17.14 21.11 4.66
N VAL A 428 15.90 20.73 4.35
CA VAL A 428 14.91 21.57 3.67
C VAL A 428 13.93 22.07 4.72
N VAL A 429 13.89 23.38 4.93
CA VAL A 429 13.05 24.03 5.93
C VAL A 429 11.89 24.72 5.22
N ILE A 430 10.67 24.50 5.70
CA ILE A 430 9.44 25.14 5.21
C ILE A 430 8.85 26.01 6.32
N ARG A 431 8.46 27.22 5.95
CA ARG A 431 7.78 28.19 6.80
C ARG A 431 6.51 28.71 6.13
N CYS A 432 5.48 28.96 6.92
CA CYS A 432 4.28 29.67 6.48
C CYS A 432 4.54 31.18 6.64
N ALA A 433 4.41 31.94 5.55
CA ALA A 433 4.69 33.38 5.59
C ALA A 433 3.48 34.19 6.10
N GLU A 434 2.26 33.69 5.89
CA GLU A 434 1.03 34.44 6.16
C GLU A 434 0.56 34.34 7.62
N PRO A 435 0.38 35.47 8.33
CA PRO A 435 -0.13 35.48 9.70
C PRO A 435 -1.54 34.89 9.82
N GLY A 436 -1.75 34.05 10.82
CA GLY A 436 -3.05 33.44 11.11
C GLY A 436 -3.45 32.29 10.17
N GLN A 437 -2.56 31.89 9.26
CA GLN A 437 -2.73 30.75 8.37
C GLN A 437 -1.75 29.64 8.76
N TYR A 438 -2.07 28.39 8.45
CA TYR A 438 -1.29 27.24 8.90
C TYR A 438 -1.01 26.28 7.75
N PHE A 439 0.21 25.73 7.72
CA PHE A 439 0.51 24.56 6.90
C PHE A 439 0.45 23.29 7.72
N GLY A 440 -0.37 22.33 7.29
CA GLY A 440 -0.37 20.99 7.82
C GLY A 440 0.76 20.19 7.16
N VAL A 441 1.62 19.63 7.99
CA VAL A 441 2.83 18.93 7.57
C VAL A 441 2.90 17.54 8.21
N ALA A 442 3.34 16.59 7.42
CA ALA A 442 3.79 15.27 7.84
C ALA A 442 5.05 14.89 7.08
N GLN A 443 5.73 13.85 7.55
CA GLN A 443 7.00 13.43 6.99
C GLN A 443 6.90 13.10 5.49
N ALA A 444 5.79 12.50 5.05
CA ALA A 444 5.57 12.13 3.66
C ALA A 444 5.12 13.29 2.74
N ASP A 445 4.84 14.47 3.31
CA ASP A 445 4.29 15.60 2.53
C ASP A 445 5.40 16.33 1.72
N VAL A 446 6.68 16.14 2.07
CA VAL A 446 7.83 16.72 1.36
C VAL A 446 8.83 15.64 1.04
N TYR A 447 9.13 15.47 -0.25
CA TYR A 447 10.06 14.46 -0.71
C TYR A 447 10.86 14.91 -1.93
N LEU A 448 11.98 14.22 -2.15
CA LEU A 448 12.75 14.36 -3.38
C LEU A 448 12.26 13.36 -4.42
N ARG A 449 12.18 13.78 -5.67
CA ARG A 449 11.78 12.95 -6.81
C ARG A 449 12.89 12.92 -7.86
N PRO A 450 13.98 12.13 -7.64
CA PRO A 450 15.11 12.08 -8.56
C PRO A 450 14.75 11.51 -9.94
N GLY A 451 13.70 10.71 -10.01
CA GLY A 451 13.19 10.14 -11.25
C GLY A 451 11.96 9.28 -11.00
N ASP A 452 11.29 8.92 -12.09
CA ASP A 452 10.12 8.05 -12.06
C ASP A 452 10.50 6.62 -12.46
N SER A 453 9.79 5.66 -11.86
CA SER A 453 9.76 4.29 -12.31
C SER A 453 8.79 4.14 -13.49
N THR A 454 8.89 3.05 -14.23
CA THR A 454 7.94 2.73 -15.31
C THR A 454 6.61 2.26 -14.72
N PHE A 455 5.50 2.75 -15.27
CA PHE A 455 4.16 2.35 -14.86
C PHE A 455 3.93 0.84 -14.99
N GLU A 456 4.44 0.21 -16.05
CA GLU A 456 4.29 -1.23 -16.32
C GLU A 456 4.86 -2.08 -15.18
N LEU A 457 6.09 -1.79 -14.75
CA LEU A 457 6.71 -2.49 -13.63
C LEU A 457 5.92 -2.28 -12.34
N ASN A 458 5.41 -1.07 -12.11
CA ASN A 458 4.61 -0.77 -10.93
C ASN A 458 3.28 -1.55 -10.93
N MET A 459 2.62 -1.66 -12.09
CA MET A 459 1.43 -2.48 -12.27
C MET A 459 1.73 -3.96 -12.02
N VAL A 460 2.86 -4.49 -12.50
CA VAL A 460 3.31 -5.87 -12.23
C VAL A 460 3.52 -6.09 -10.73
N LYS A 461 4.17 -5.15 -10.01
CA LYS A 461 4.33 -5.22 -8.56
C LYS A 461 2.96 -5.29 -7.85
N ALA A 462 1.97 -4.52 -8.30
CA ALA A 462 0.62 -4.56 -7.71
C ALA A 462 -0.07 -5.91 -7.90
N TYR A 463 -0.04 -6.47 -9.12
CA TYR A 463 -0.57 -7.81 -9.37
C TYR A 463 0.21 -8.90 -8.62
N PHE A 464 1.52 -8.71 -8.40
CA PHE A 464 2.32 -9.59 -7.57
C PHE A 464 1.89 -9.53 -6.09
N SER A 465 1.51 -8.36 -5.57
CA SER A 465 0.90 -8.23 -4.24
C SER A 465 -0.43 -9.00 -4.14
N ILE A 466 -1.31 -8.88 -5.14
CA ILE A 466 -2.56 -9.65 -5.21
C ILE A 466 -2.27 -11.17 -5.27
N TRP A 467 -1.27 -11.59 -6.05
CA TRP A 467 -0.85 -12.99 -6.13
C TRP A 467 -0.38 -13.53 -4.77
N MET A 468 0.30 -12.73 -3.97
CA MET A 468 0.71 -13.12 -2.61
C MET A 468 -0.50 -13.26 -1.66
N GLN A 469 -1.50 -12.37 -1.73
CA GLN A 469 -2.74 -12.55 -0.97
C GLN A 469 -3.47 -13.83 -1.38
N MET A 470 -3.55 -14.09 -2.69
CA MET A 470 -4.14 -15.31 -3.24
C MET A 470 -3.40 -16.57 -2.78
N LEU A 471 -2.06 -16.53 -2.73
CA LEU A 471 -1.24 -17.63 -2.23
C LEU A 471 -1.54 -17.91 -0.75
N LEU A 472 -1.71 -16.88 0.06
CA LEU A 472 -2.09 -17.02 1.46
C LEU A 472 -3.48 -17.65 1.61
N VAL A 473 -4.47 -17.12 0.90
CA VAL A 473 -5.84 -17.70 0.90
C VAL A 473 -5.83 -19.15 0.46
N THR A 474 -5.08 -19.47 -0.60
CA THR A 474 -4.91 -20.83 -1.10
C THR A 474 -4.27 -21.74 -0.03
N SER A 475 -3.26 -21.25 0.67
CA SER A 475 -2.56 -22.03 1.69
C SER A 475 -3.46 -22.34 2.89
N PHE A 476 -4.17 -21.33 3.40
CA PHE A 476 -5.17 -21.52 4.46
C PHE A 476 -6.30 -22.43 4.01
N GLY A 477 -6.84 -22.22 2.81
CA GLY A 477 -7.92 -23.05 2.28
C GLY A 477 -7.50 -24.52 2.09
N VAL A 478 -6.32 -24.79 1.52
CA VAL A 478 -5.78 -26.16 1.41
C VAL A 478 -5.60 -26.78 2.80
N THR A 479 -5.04 -26.04 3.76
CA THR A 479 -4.83 -26.54 5.13
C THR A 479 -6.14 -26.85 5.85
N PHE A 480 -7.14 -25.97 5.79
CA PHE A 480 -8.46 -26.27 6.36
C PHE A 480 -9.12 -27.46 5.66
N SER A 481 -8.90 -27.63 4.35
CA SER A 481 -9.44 -28.73 3.57
C SER A 481 -8.87 -30.11 3.95
N THR A 482 -7.74 -30.17 4.70
CA THR A 482 -7.15 -31.46 5.11
C THR A 482 -7.96 -32.16 6.20
N PHE A 483 -8.67 -31.40 7.05
CA PHE A 483 -9.40 -31.95 8.20
C PHE A 483 -10.89 -31.54 8.27
N LEU A 484 -11.32 -30.52 7.53
CA LEU A 484 -12.73 -30.08 7.49
C LEU A 484 -13.44 -30.57 6.22
N SER A 485 -14.78 -30.54 6.24
CA SER A 485 -15.58 -30.68 5.02
C SER A 485 -15.51 -29.41 4.18
N GLY A 486 -15.79 -29.48 2.88
CA GLY A 486 -15.68 -28.33 1.96
C GLY A 486 -16.38 -27.05 2.48
N PRO A 487 -17.68 -27.10 2.85
CA PRO A 487 -18.38 -25.94 3.38
C PRO A 487 -17.79 -25.38 4.69
N VAL A 488 -17.34 -26.25 5.60
CA VAL A 488 -16.77 -25.82 6.89
C VAL A 488 -15.36 -25.25 6.70
N ALA A 489 -14.56 -25.84 5.80
CA ALA A 489 -13.26 -25.32 5.39
C ALA A 489 -13.39 -23.92 4.77
N MET A 490 -14.42 -23.72 3.93
CA MET A 490 -14.72 -22.42 3.33
C MET A 490 -15.08 -21.37 4.37
N LEU A 491 -15.95 -21.70 5.33
CA LEU A 491 -16.28 -20.78 6.43
C LEU A 491 -15.06 -20.45 7.29
N ALA A 492 -14.24 -21.44 7.63
CA ALA A 492 -13.02 -21.22 8.42
C ALA A 492 -12.00 -20.32 7.69
N ALA A 493 -11.76 -20.59 6.40
CA ALA A 493 -10.89 -19.78 5.57
C ALA A 493 -11.43 -18.35 5.40
N LEU A 494 -12.73 -18.18 5.15
CA LEU A 494 -13.37 -16.87 5.03
C LEU A 494 -13.26 -16.07 6.33
N SER A 495 -13.56 -16.69 7.48
CA SER A 495 -13.39 -16.04 8.78
C SER A 495 -11.94 -15.65 9.04
N GLY A 496 -10.98 -16.48 8.63
CA GLY A 496 -9.55 -16.15 8.69
C GLY A 496 -9.16 -14.95 7.82
N ILE A 497 -9.73 -14.84 6.62
CA ILE A 497 -9.54 -13.68 5.74
C ILE A 497 -10.12 -12.41 6.38
N ILE A 498 -11.37 -12.47 6.85
CA ILE A 498 -12.03 -11.33 7.50
C ILE A 498 -11.21 -10.89 8.71
N LEU A 499 -10.83 -11.81 9.59
CA LEU A 499 -10.04 -11.46 10.77
C LEU A 499 -8.65 -10.92 10.41
N GLY A 500 -8.05 -11.36 9.30
CA GLY A 500 -6.79 -10.80 8.80
C GLY A 500 -6.92 -9.38 8.25
N TYR A 501 -8.03 -9.03 7.59
CA TYR A 501 -8.31 -7.65 7.16
C TYR A 501 -8.67 -6.73 8.34
N PHE A 502 -9.40 -7.21 9.34
CA PHE A 502 -9.81 -6.41 10.50
C PHE A 502 -8.86 -6.56 11.70
N GLY A 503 -7.73 -7.25 11.55
CA GLY A 503 -6.86 -7.61 12.65
C GLY A 503 -6.28 -6.41 13.41
N GLN A 504 -5.95 -5.32 12.70
CA GLN A 504 -5.48 -4.09 13.33
C GLN A 504 -6.57 -3.47 14.20
N PHE A 505 -7.76 -3.26 13.64
CA PHE A 505 -8.91 -2.72 14.36
C PHE A 505 -9.24 -3.56 15.61
N VAL A 506 -9.26 -4.89 15.48
CA VAL A 506 -9.49 -5.80 16.61
C VAL A 506 -8.44 -5.64 17.71
N ARG A 507 -7.16 -5.46 17.34
CA ARG A 507 -6.11 -5.21 18.33
C ARG A 507 -6.29 -3.86 19.02
N GLU A 508 -6.63 -2.82 18.27
CA GLU A 508 -6.87 -1.48 18.82
C GLU A 508 -8.02 -1.49 19.83
N VAL A 509 -9.14 -2.13 19.49
CA VAL A 509 -10.27 -2.34 20.42
C VAL A 509 -9.84 -3.17 21.63
N ALA A 510 -9.09 -4.27 21.44
CA ALA A 510 -8.62 -5.12 22.54
C ALA A 510 -7.65 -4.42 23.50
N THR A 511 -6.91 -3.42 23.01
CA THR A 511 -5.97 -2.61 23.82
C THR A 511 -6.61 -1.36 24.44
N GLY A 512 -7.87 -1.05 24.10
CA GLY A 512 -8.54 0.17 24.53
C GLY A 512 -8.06 1.44 23.82
N ALA A 513 -7.37 1.30 22.68
CA ALA A 513 -6.93 2.44 21.87
C ALA A 513 -8.08 3.10 21.09
N VAL A 514 -9.11 2.31 20.79
CA VAL A 514 -10.38 2.78 20.21
C VAL A 514 -11.46 2.45 21.22
N GLU A 515 -12.36 3.41 21.49
CA GLU A 515 -13.55 3.13 22.30
C GLU A 515 -14.39 2.06 21.62
N GLY A 516 -14.56 0.93 22.29
CA GLY A 516 -15.32 -0.21 21.79
C GLY A 516 -15.58 -1.21 22.91
N GLY A 517 -16.78 -1.78 22.92
CA GLY A 517 -17.14 -2.90 23.79
C GLY A 517 -16.66 -4.22 23.21
N GLY A 518 -16.68 -5.29 24.02
CA GLY A 518 -16.46 -6.64 23.48
C GLY A 518 -17.60 -7.11 22.58
N PRO A 519 -17.50 -8.31 21.97
CA PRO A 519 -18.48 -8.78 20.99
C PRO A 519 -19.89 -8.92 21.56
N ILE A 520 -20.05 -9.39 22.80
CA ILE A 520 -21.35 -9.57 23.45
C ILE A 520 -21.91 -8.20 23.85
N GLU A 521 -21.09 -7.35 24.47
CA GLU A 521 -21.46 -5.99 24.83
C GLU A 521 -21.94 -5.21 23.60
N SER A 522 -21.17 -5.25 22.51
CA SER A 522 -21.51 -4.58 21.26
C SER A 522 -22.81 -5.10 20.67
N THR A 523 -23.07 -6.42 20.75
CA THR A 523 -24.33 -7.01 20.29
C THR A 523 -25.51 -6.55 21.13
N ILE A 524 -25.36 -6.51 22.45
CA ILE A 524 -26.39 -5.99 23.36
C ILE A 524 -26.68 -4.53 23.02
N ARG A 525 -25.65 -3.69 22.90
CA ARG A 525 -25.79 -2.26 22.55
C ARG A 525 -26.46 -2.05 21.20
N LEU A 526 -26.15 -2.86 20.19
CA LEU A 526 -26.81 -2.81 18.88
C LEU A 526 -28.30 -3.13 18.98
N LEU A 527 -28.67 -4.16 19.75
CA LEU A 527 -30.05 -4.56 19.93
C LEU A 527 -30.84 -3.58 20.81
N THR A 528 -30.21 -2.98 21.81
CA THR A 528 -30.81 -1.98 22.71
C THR A 528 -30.66 -0.54 22.23
N GLN A 529 -30.00 -0.33 21.09
CA GLN A 529 -29.70 0.99 20.51
C GLN A 529 -28.97 1.94 21.47
N GLN A 530 -28.08 1.39 22.30
CA GLN A 530 -27.29 2.17 23.26
C GLN A 530 -26.03 2.77 22.62
N ASN A 531 -25.67 3.98 23.05
CA ASN A 531 -24.41 4.61 22.66
C ASN A 531 -23.22 3.87 23.28
N VAL A 532 -22.13 3.69 22.53
CA VAL A 532 -20.89 3.04 22.97
C VAL A 532 -20.16 3.81 24.09
N GLN A 533 -20.34 5.13 24.16
CA GLN A 533 -19.70 6.00 25.15
C GLN A 533 -20.36 5.94 26.53
N ASN A 534 -21.60 5.45 26.59
CA ASN A 534 -22.34 5.34 27.86
C ASN A 534 -22.07 3.98 28.50
N GLU A 535 -22.14 3.92 29.83
CA GLU A 535 -22.13 2.63 30.54
C GLU A 535 -23.28 1.74 30.07
N LEU A 536 -23.05 0.42 30.07
CA LEU A 536 -24.02 -0.56 29.59
C LEU A 536 -25.24 -0.57 30.52
N ASP A 537 -26.41 -0.19 30.01
CA ASP A 537 -27.64 -0.08 30.80
C ASP A 537 -28.29 -1.46 31.00
N ILE A 538 -27.64 -2.28 31.82
CA ILE A 538 -28.12 -3.58 32.31
C ILE A 538 -27.78 -3.73 33.81
N ASN A 539 -28.39 -4.71 34.48
CA ASN A 539 -28.06 -5.04 35.87
C ASN A 539 -26.53 -5.23 36.04
N SER A 540 -25.95 -4.66 37.10
CA SER A 540 -24.52 -4.69 37.40
C SER A 540 -23.90 -6.10 37.41
N ILE A 541 -24.65 -7.12 37.85
CA ILE A 541 -24.20 -8.51 37.80
C ILE A 541 -24.13 -9.02 36.35
N ALA A 542 -25.14 -8.69 35.53
CA ALA A 542 -25.15 -9.06 34.12
C ALA A 542 -24.05 -8.33 33.35
N ALA A 543 -23.80 -7.05 33.66
CA ALA A 543 -22.69 -6.28 33.10
C ALA A 543 -21.33 -6.91 33.42
N MET A 544 -21.10 -7.30 34.67
CA MET A 544 -19.84 -7.95 35.07
C MET A 544 -19.63 -9.29 34.34
N VAL A 545 -20.68 -10.11 34.20
CA VAL A 545 -20.58 -11.39 33.48
C VAL A 545 -20.31 -11.16 31.99
N VAL A 546 -21.03 -10.23 31.36
CA VAL A 546 -20.83 -9.87 29.94
C VAL A 546 -19.40 -9.39 29.71
N GLN A 547 -18.93 -8.43 30.50
CA GLN A 547 -17.58 -7.88 30.41
C GLN A 547 -16.50 -8.94 30.67
N GLY A 548 -16.72 -9.83 31.64
CA GLY A 548 -15.79 -10.92 31.94
C GLY A 548 -15.66 -11.92 30.78
N ILE A 549 -16.79 -12.31 30.16
CA ILE A 549 -16.78 -13.16 28.97
C ILE A 549 -16.13 -12.44 27.79
N ASP A 550 -16.47 -11.16 27.59
CA ASP A 550 -15.92 -10.35 26.52
C ASP A 550 -14.42 -10.16 26.64
N GLN A 551 -13.87 -10.01 27.84
CA GLN A 551 -12.41 -10.00 28.03
C GLN A 551 -11.76 -11.30 27.52
N VAL A 552 -12.33 -12.46 27.86
CA VAL A 552 -11.82 -13.76 27.38
C VAL A 552 -11.92 -13.86 25.85
N LEU A 553 -13.06 -13.47 25.28
CA LEU A 553 -13.27 -13.47 23.83
C LEU A 553 -12.28 -12.52 23.13
N MET A 554 -12.13 -11.29 23.62
CA MET A 554 -11.24 -10.30 23.04
C MET A 554 -9.77 -10.74 23.12
N GLN A 555 -9.33 -11.35 24.22
CA GLN A 555 -7.97 -11.91 24.28
C GLN A 555 -7.78 -13.07 23.29
N SER A 556 -8.79 -13.92 23.14
CA SER A 556 -8.76 -15.05 22.20
C SER A 556 -8.65 -14.56 20.75
N ILE A 557 -9.50 -13.60 20.37
CA ILE A 557 -9.49 -13.01 19.03
C ILE A 557 -8.17 -12.25 18.82
N ARG A 558 -7.69 -11.49 19.80
CA ARG A 558 -6.40 -10.79 19.74
C ARG A 558 -5.26 -11.74 19.42
N VAL A 559 -5.15 -12.86 20.12
CA VAL A 559 -4.12 -13.88 19.84
C VAL A 559 -4.27 -14.42 18.41
N ALA A 560 -5.49 -14.68 17.95
CA ALA A 560 -5.75 -15.12 16.58
C ALA A 560 -5.29 -14.08 15.52
N THR A 561 -5.38 -12.76 15.81
CA THR A 561 -4.90 -11.72 14.87
C THR A 561 -3.38 -11.70 14.67
N TYR A 562 -2.59 -12.29 15.58
CA TYR A 562 -1.15 -12.43 15.38
C TYR A 562 -0.80 -13.68 14.56
N VAL A 563 -1.63 -14.72 14.66
CA VAL A 563 -1.46 -15.99 13.92
C VAL A 563 -1.89 -15.87 12.46
N LEU A 564 -2.83 -14.96 12.16
CA LEU A 564 -3.29 -14.71 10.80
C LEU A 564 -2.49 -13.60 10.12
N PRO A 565 -2.26 -13.69 8.79
CA PRO A 565 -1.62 -12.62 8.04
C PRO A 565 -2.50 -11.37 7.99
N ASP A 566 -1.87 -10.21 8.08
CA ASP A 566 -2.53 -8.91 7.86
C ASP A 566 -2.66 -8.67 6.35
N TYR A 567 -3.88 -8.86 5.82
CA TYR A 567 -4.14 -8.73 4.38
C TYR A 567 -4.04 -7.27 3.91
N ASN A 568 -4.21 -6.26 4.78
CA ASN A 568 -4.11 -4.85 4.37
C ASN A 568 -2.69 -4.48 3.93
N ARG A 569 -1.67 -5.13 4.50
CA ARG A 569 -0.26 -4.90 4.11
C ARG A 569 0.06 -5.30 2.67
N PHE A 570 -0.79 -6.11 2.06
CA PHE A 570 -0.67 -6.50 0.66
C PHE A 570 -1.49 -5.62 -0.29
N ASP A 571 -2.38 -4.76 0.20
CA ASP A 571 -3.13 -3.86 -0.67
C ASP A 571 -2.24 -2.69 -1.12
N THR A 572 -1.81 -2.76 -2.39
CA THR A 572 -0.98 -1.74 -3.03
C THR A 572 -1.77 -0.87 -4.01
N THR A 573 -3.11 -0.98 -4.02
CA THR A 573 -3.99 -0.24 -4.93
C THR A 573 -3.77 1.27 -4.81
N LYS A 574 -3.64 1.78 -3.58
CA LYS A 574 -3.42 3.21 -3.30
C LYS A 574 -2.10 3.73 -3.89
N PHE A 575 -1.08 2.90 -4.06
CA PHE A 575 0.20 3.33 -4.65
C PHE A 575 0.00 3.61 -6.14
N VAL A 576 -0.45 2.60 -6.87
CA VAL A 576 -0.62 2.69 -8.33
C VAL A 576 -1.68 3.72 -8.70
N ALA A 577 -2.83 3.72 -8.02
CA ALA A 577 -3.93 4.63 -8.34
C ALA A 577 -3.60 6.12 -8.08
N ASN A 578 -2.65 6.42 -7.19
CA ASN A 578 -2.18 7.79 -6.96
C ASN A 578 -0.85 8.10 -7.69
N GLY A 579 -0.39 7.22 -8.57
CA GLY A 579 0.82 7.42 -9.38
C GLY A 579 2.13 7.35 -8.58
N TYR A 580 2.20 6.49 -7.55
CA TYR A 580 3.41 6.24 -6.77
C TYR A 580 3.95 4.82 -7.02
N ASP A 581 5.27 4.70 -7.09
CA ASP A 581 5.96 3.41 -7.18
C ASP A 581 5.77 2.60 -5.89
N ILE A 582 5.50 1.31 -6.05
CA ILE A 582 5.53 0.35 -4.95
C ILE A 582 7.00 0.07 -4.66
N PHE A 583 7.48 0.51 -3.49
CA PHE A 583 8.88 0.34 -3.12
C PHE A 583 9.27 -1.13 -2.99
N SER A 584 10.52 -1.43 -3.36
CA SER A 584 11.09 -2.78 -3.20
C SER A 584 11.03 -3.28 -1.76
N ASP A 585 11.20 -2.39 -0.77
CA ASP A 585 11.05 -2.74 0.65
C ASP A 585 9.66 -3.31 0.95
N VAL A 586 8.59 -2.70 0.44
CA VAL A 586 7.20 -3.18 0.63
C VAL A 586 7.03 -4.56 -0.01
N VAL A 587 7.53 -4.74 -1.23
CA VAL A 587 7.46 -6.03 -1.93
C VAL A 587 8.22 -7.11 -1.15
N LEU A 588 9.42 -6.81 -0.64
CA LEU A 588 10.21 -7.75 0.17
C LEU A 588 9.50 -8.12 1.47
N GLN A 589 8.88 -7.15 2.16
CA GLN A 589 8.06 -7.43 3.35
C GLN A 589 6.92 -8.40 3.03
N GLN A 590 6.19 -8.14 1.94
CA GLN A 590 5.09 -8.98 1.48
C GLN A 590 5.56 -10.39 1.11
N VAL A 591 6.69 -10.52 0.39
CA VAL A 591 7.27 -11.83 0.01
C VAL A 591 7.65 -12.63 1.25
N THR A 592 8.37 -12.02 2.18
CA THR A 592 8.80 -12.67 3.43
C THR A 592 7.58 -13.09 4.25
N MET A 593 6.58 -12.22 4.38
CA MET A 593 5.34 -12.53 5.08
C MET A 593 4.58 -13.69 4.41
N ALA A 594 4.39 -13.64 3.10
CA ALA A 594 3.71 -14.69 2.34
C ALA A 594 4.42 -16.04 2.46
N ALA A 595 5.76 -16.05 2.36
CA ALA A 595 6.57 -17.26 2.47
C ALA A 595 6.48 -17.89 3.87
N VAL A 596 6.63 -17.07 4.92
CA VAL A 596 6.55 -17.53 6.32
C VAL A 596 5.16 -18.13 6.59
N TYR A 597 4.08 -17.37 6.38
CA TYR A 597 2.73 -17.87 6.67
C TYR A 597 2.37 -19.09 5.82
N THR A 598 2.73 -19.13 4.53
CA THR A 598 2.51 -20.30 3.67
C THR A 598 3.23 -21.53 4.23
N LEU A 599 4.49 -21.39 4.63
CA LEU A 599 5.27 -22.49 5.21
C LEU A 599 4.64 -22.99 6.51
N VAL A 600 4.30 -22.09 7.44
CA VAL A 600 3.66 -22.45 8.73
C VAL A 600 2.36 -23.20 8.49
N VAL A 601 1.48 -22.63 7.67
CA VAL A 601 0.16 -23.20 7.41
C VAL A 601 0.26 -24.53 6.65
N ALA A 602 1.20 -24.67 5.72
CA ALA A 602 1.46 -25.94 5.03
C ALA A 602 1.96 -27.04 5.98
N VAL A 603 2.81 -26.69 6.96
CA VAL A 603 3.27 -27.63 8.00
C VAL A 603 2.10 -28.07 8.88
N VAL A 604 1.24 -27.14 9.29
CA VAL A 604 0.01 -27.45 10.03
C VAL A 604 -0.90 -28.37 9.22
N GLY A 605 -1.11 -28.08 7.94
CA GLY A 605 -1.90 -28.90 7.02
C GLY A 605 -1.33 -30.31 6.86
N TYR A 606 0.00 -30.43 6.78
CA TYR A 606 0.70 -31.72 6.75
C TYR A 606 0.38 -32.56 7.99
N PHE A 607 0.48 -31.99 9.19
CA PHE A 607 0.18 -32.72 10.43
C PHE A 607 -1.28 -33.17 10.46
N PHE A 608 -2.24 -32.30 10.16
CA PHE A 608 -3.65 -32.70 10.12
C PHE A 608 -3.96 -33.78 9.08
N LEU A 609 -3.31 -33.74 7.91
CA LEU A 609 -3.54 -34.76 6.89
C LEU A 609 -2.92 -36.11 7.27
N LYS A 610 -1.75 -36.10 7.90
CA LYS A 610 -1.05 -37.32 8.34
C LYS A 610 -1.82 -38.08 9.42
N THR A 611 -2.54 -37.36 10.26
CA THR A 611 -3.21 -37.90 11.45
C THR A 611 -4.62 -38.36 11.15
N ARG A 612 -5.14 -37.99 9.98
CA ARG A 612 -6.40 -38.46 9.46
C ARG A 612 -6.24 -39.89 8.96
N GLU A 613 -7.05 -40.81 9.49
CA GLU A 613 -7.16 -42.17 8.97
C GLU A 613 -7.86 -42.11 7.60
N ILE A 614 -7.08 -41.97 6.52
CA ILE A 614 -7.58 -41.95 5.14
C ILE A 614 -7.81 -43.37 4.63
N ALA A 615 -7.40 -44.42 5.36
CA ALA A 615 -7.65 -45.81 4.99
C ALA A 615 -8.11 -46.61 6.21
N ALA A 616 -9.42 -46.83 6.30
CA ALA A 616 -10.04 -47.93 7.02
C ALA A 616 -10.97 -48.67 6.04
#